data_AF-A0AB37HFR8-F1
#
_entry.id   AF-A0AB37HFR8-F1
#
_cell.length_a   1.000
_cell.length_b   1.000
_cell.length_c   1.000
_cell.angle_alpha   90.00
_cell.angle_beta   90.00
_cell.angle_gamma   90.00
#
_symmetry.space_group_name_H-M   'P 1'
#
loop_
_entity.id
_entity.type
_entity.pdbx_description
1 polymer ?
#
loop_
_entity_poly.entity_id
_entity_poly.type
_entity_poly.pdbx_seq_one_letter_code
_entity_poly.pdbx_strand_id
1 'polypeptide(L)'
;MKKDSNSGELVYSVPIGRATDNILLGNLGPNIPIRLHVIGDAAVDLKHEMGETGINGTEIKLNIDVKVNVQTIIPFATDVKEYSQTVSLLTGAYHMDVPQYYNGNGESSPPSIQLDGEEKKEKESTKKK
;
A
#
# COMPACT_ATOMS: atom_id res chain seq x y z
N MET A 1 21.65 30.20 0.44
CA MET A 1 20.38 29.83 -0.21
C MET A 1 19.46 31.04 -0.15
N LYS A 2 19.13 31.65 -1.30
CA LYS A 2 18.05 32.63 -1.38
C LYS A 2 16.88 31.89 -2.02
N LYS A 3 15.77 31.81 -1.30
CA LYS A 3 14.53 31.16 -1.74
C LYS A 3 13.64 32.27 -2.27
N ASP A 4 13.39 32.26 -3.56
CA ASP A 4 12.53 33.22 -4.23
C ASP A 4 11.09 32.72 -4.02
N SER A 5 10.23 33.55 -3.42
CA SER A 5 9.15 33.08 -2.56
C SER A 5 7.84 32.68 -3.26
N ASN A 6 7.81 32.27 -4.53
CA ASN A 6 6.53 31.86 -5.14
C ASN A 6 6.52 30.95 -6.38
N SER A 7 7.67 30.44 -6.84
CA SER A 7 7.75 29.43 -7.90
C SER A 7 8.72 28.35 -7.45
N GLY A 8 8.52 27.08 -7.84
CA GLY A 8 9.45 25.98 -7.55
C GLY A 8 10.81 26.08 -8.25
N GLU A 9 11.30 27.31 -8.47
CA GLU A 9 12.51 27.63 -9.19
C GLU A 9 13.72 27.56 -8.24
N LEU A 10 14.65 26.66 -8.56
CA LEU A 10 15.89 26.51 -7.80
C LEU A 10 17.04 27.12 -8.61
N VAL A 11 17.76 28.08 -8.04
CA VAL A 11 18.95 28.66 -8.66
C VAL A 11 20.21 28.02 -8.05
N TYR A 12 21.03 27.38 -8.88
CA TYR A 12 22.29 26.76 -8.48
C TYR A 12 23.43 27.22 -9.40
N SER A 13 24.64 27.34 -8.87
CA SER A 13 25.80 27.76 -9.65
C SER A 13 26.70 26.58 -9.93
N VAL A 14 27.06 26.39 -11.20
CA VAL A 14 27.91 25.27 -11.64
C VAL A 14 29.14 25.84 -12.38
N PRO A 15 30.36 25.32 -12.13
CA PRO A 15 31.54 25.65 -12.93
C PRO A 15 31.34 25.22 -14.39
N ILE A 16 31.74 26.07 -15.35
CA ILE A 16 31.60 25.77 -16.78
C ILE A 16 32.28 24.44 -17.18
N GLY A 17 33.37 24.07 -16.51
CA GLY A 17 34.09 22.85 -16.80
C GLY A 17 33.28 21.57 -16.56
N ARG A 18 32.21 21.62 -15.76
CA ARG A 18 31.27 20.49 -15.58
C ARG A 18 30.47 20.17 -16.85
N ALA A 19 30.31 21.11 -17.77
CA ALA A 19 29.61 20.90 -19.04
C ALA A 19 30.47 20.16 -20.09
N THR A 20 31.77 20.02 -19.85
CA THR A 20 32.70 19.37 -20.79
C THR A 20 32.75 17.84 -20.64
N ASP A 21 31.93 17.27 -19.74
CA ASP A 21 31.91 15.85 -19.36
C ASP A 21 33.31 15.28 -19.04
N ASN A 22 34.21 16.15 -18.58
CA ASN A 22 35.58 15.81 -18.26
C ASN A 22 35.81 15.93 -16.76
N ILE A 23 36.16 14.80 -16.13
CA ILE A 23 36.40 14.69 -14.69
C ILE A 23 37.47 15.68 -14.21
N LEU A 24 38.51 15.93 -15.02
CA LEU A 24 39.61 16.83 -14.66
C LEU A 24 39.20 18.30 -14.65
N LEU A 25 38.21 18.67 -15.47
CA LEU A 25 37.75 20.05 -15.62
C LEU A 25 36.48 20.33 -14.81
N GLY A 26 35.87 19.33 -14.16
CA GLY A 26 34.56 19.46 -13.52
C GLY A 26 34.42 20.58 -12.49
N ASN A 27 35.53 21.00 -11.86
CA ASN A 27 35.57 22.09 -10.87
C ASN A 27 36.24 23.37 -11.38
N LEU A 28 36.58 23.46 -12.66
CA LEU A 28 37.37 24.56 -13.22
C LEU A 28 36.50 25.55 -14.01
N GLY A 29 36.91 26.82 -13.97
CA GLY A 29 36.33 27.92 -14.73
C GLY A 29 35.27 28.74 -13.99
N PRO A 30 34.68 29.75 -14.66
CA PRO A 30 33.69 30.63 -14.06
C PRO A 30 32.42 29.87 -13.65
N ASN A 31 31.85 30.29 -12.53
CA ASN A 31 30.60 29.80 -11.99
C ASN A 31 29.41 30.43 -12.74
N ILE A 32 28.60 29.62 -13.42
CA ILE A 32 27.44 30.06 -14.20
C ILE A 32 26.17 29.72 -13.41
N PRO A 33 25.23 30.67 -13.24
CA PRO A 33 23.95 30.41 -12.59
C PRO A 33 23.03 29.60 -13.53
N ILE A 34 22.48 28.52 -13.00
CA ILE A 34 21.50 27.65 -13.64
C ILE A 34 20.17 27.79 -12.92
N ARG A 35 19.11 27.95 -13.70
CA ARG A 35 17.72 27.92 -13.22
C ARG A 35 17.15 26.53 -13.47
N LEU A 36 16.68 25.89 -12.41
CA LEU A 36 15.96 24.63 -12.47
C LEU A 36 14.47 24.90 -12.44
N HIS A 37 13.76 24.42 -13.44
CA HIS A 37 12.29 24.38 -13.43
C HIS A 37 11.84 22.93 -13.23
N VAL A 38 11.00 22.71 -12.22
CA VAL A 38 10.37 21.43 -11.92
C VAL A 38 8.87 21.59 -12.10
N ILE A 39 8.29 20.81 -13.01
CA ILE A 39 6.85 20.76 -13.25
C ILE A 39 6.39 19.36 -12.86
N GLY A 40 5.43 19.29 -11.93
CA GLY A 40 4.85 18.05 -11.45
C GLY A 40 3.36 17.97 -11.77
N ASP A 41 2.91 16.84 -12.29
CA ASP A 41 1.48 16.49 -12.38
C ASP A 41 1.24 15.19 -11.60
N ALA A 42 0.19 15.15 -10.78
CA ALA A 42 -0.11 14.03 -9.91
C ALA A 42 -1.52 13.49 -10.18
N ALA A 43 -1.60 12.22 -10.56
CA ALA A 43 -2.83 11.47 -10.69
C ALA A 43 -2.98 10.50 -9.51
N VAL A 44 -4.17 10.46 -8.94
CA VAL A 44 -4.49 9.62 -7.78
C VAL A 44 -5.67 8.72 -8.15
N ASP A 45 -5.52 7.42 -7.93
CA ASP A 45 -6.55 6.42 -8.16
C ASP A 45 -6.79 5.59 -6.89
N LEU A 46 -8.06 5.32 -6.57
CA LEU A 46 -8.44 4.54 -5.39
C LEU A 46 -8.77 3.12 -5.83
N LYS A 47 -7.95 2.17 -5.40
CA LYS A 47 -8.14 0.75 -5.65
C LYS A 47 -8.73 0.05 -4.45
N HIS A 48 -9.76 -0.74 -4.71
CA HIS A 48 -10.41 -1.58 -3.73
C HIS A 48 -10.36 -3.04 -4.17
N GLU A 49 -9.84 -3.90 -3.31
CA GLU A 49 -9.76 -5.34 -3.55
C GLU A 49 -10.53 -6.08 -2.45
N MET A 50 -11.36 -7.04 -2.86
CA MET A 50 -12.05 -7.96 -1.97
C MET A 50 -11.50 -9.36 -2.21
N GLY A 51 -11.13 -10.05 -1.14
CA GLY A 51 -10.68 -11.44 -1.16
C GLY A 51 -11.47 -12.29 -0.17
N GLU A 52 -11.54 -13.60 -0.42
CA GLU A 52 -12.13 -14.54 0.53
C GLU A 52 -11.08 -14.93 1.59
N THR A 53 -11.49 -15.01 2.86
CA THR A 53 -10.63 -15.48 3.95
C THR A 53 -11.38 -16.46 4.85
N GLY A 54 -10.88 -17.69 4.96
CA GLY A 54 -11.52 -18.74 5.76
C GLY A 54 -12.88 -19.21 5.22
N ILE A 55 -13.73 -19.74 6.11
CA ILE A 55 -15.02 -20.36 5.73
C ILE A 55 -16.08 -19.32 5.35
N ASN A 56 -16.10 -18.17 6.03
CA ASN A 56 -17.12 -17.12 5.91
C ASN A 56 -16.51 -15.73 6.16
N GLY A 57 -15.25 -15.52 5.80
CA GLY A 57 -14.60 -14.23 5.93
C GLY A 57 -14.35 -13.56 4.58
N THR A 58 -14.34 -12.23 4.59
CA THR A 58 -13.92 -11.40 3.46
C THR A 58 -12.80 -10.48 3.90
N GLU A 59 -11.67 -10.53 3.20
CA GLU A 59 -10.60 -9.57 3.30
C GLU A 59 -10.90 -8.37 2.39
N ILE A 60 -10.71 -7.17 2.93
CA ILE A 60 -10.92 -5.90 2.25
C ILE A 60 -9.59 -5.15 2.26
N LYS A 61 -9.10 -4.77 1.09
CA LYS A 61 -7.90 -3.92 0.92
C LYS A 61 -8.28 -2.66 0.16
N LEU A 62 -7.91 -1.53 0.75
CA LEU A 62 -8.07 -0.21 0.16
C LEU A 62 -6.68 0.41 -0.03
N ASN A 63 -6.31 0.61 -1.28
CA ASN A 63 -5.02 1.15 -1.69
C ASN A 63 -5.25 2.42 -2.51
N ILE A 64 -4.38 3.41 -2.36
CA ILE A 64 -4.27 4.54 -3.27
C ILE A 64 -3.06 4.32 -4.17
N ASP A 65 -3.27 4.39 -5.47
CA ASP A 65 -2.18 4.50 -6.45
C ASP A 65 -1.95 5.97 -6.78
N VAL A 66 -0.75 6.46 -6.49
CA VAL A 66 -0.30 7.81 -6.81
C VAL A 66 0.72 7.72 -7.93
N LYS A 67 0.45 8.40 -9.05
CA LYS A 67 1.39 8.57 -10.15
C LYS A 67 1.77 10.03 -10.27
N VAL A 68 3.07 10.33 -10.21
CA VAL A 68 3.60 11.68 -10.32
C VAL A 68 4.55 11.74 -11.51
N ASN A 69 4.22 12.58 -12.49
CA ASN A 69 5.10 12.89 -13.60
C ASN A 69 5.90 14.14 -13.25
N VAL A 70 7.23 14.00 -13.11
CA VAL A 70 8.13 15.10 -12.81
C VAL A 70 8.97 15.41 -14.04
N GLN A 71 8.75 16.57 -14.63
CA GLN A 71 9.58 17.11 -15.70
C GLN A 71 10.61 18.09 -15.12
N THR A 72 11.88 17.80 -15.38
CA THR A 72 13.02 18.61 -14.95
C THR A 72 13.68 19.25 -16.17
N ILE A 73 13.69 20.58 -16.21
CA ILE A 73 14.29 21.35 -17.31
C ILE A 73 15.57 22.00 -16.81
N ILE A 74 16.71 21.62 -17.40
CA ILE A 74 18.01 22.28 -17.21
C ILE A 74 18.52 22.85 -18.55
N PRO A 75 19.43 23.85 -18.57
CA PRO A 75 19.83 24.54 -19.79
C PRO A 75 20.39 23.64 -20.92
N PHE A 76 20.94 22.46 -20.58
CA PHE A 76 21.58 21.56 -21.54
C PHE A 76 20.86 20.21 -21.73
N ALA A 77 19.78 19.96 -20.98
CA ALA A 77 19.01 18.73 -21.08
C ALA A 77 17.62 18.90 -20.45
N THR A 78 16.66 18.12 -20.92
CA THR A 78 15.35 17.99 -20.26
C THR A 78 15.11 16.52 -20.02
N ASP A 79 14.68 16.17 -18.81
CA ASP A 79 14.35 14.80 -18.44
C ASP A 79 12.96 14.74 -17.81
N VAL A 80 12.23 13.67 -18.11
CA VAL A 80 10.89 13.41 -17.57
C VAL A 80 10.95 12.08 -16.85
N LYS A 81 10.60 12.10 -15.56
CA LYS A 81 10.62 10.91 -14.71
C LYS A 81 9.25 10.68 -14.08
N GLU A 82 8.72 9.48 -14.30
CA GLU A 82 7.50 9.00 -13.67
C GLU A 82 7.84 8.35 -12.32
N TYR A 83 7.11 8.75 -11.28
CA TYR A 83 7.15 8.16 -9.95
C TYR A 83 5.79 7.54 -9.65
N SER A 84 5.74 6.22 -9.50
CA SER A 84 4.54 5.49 -9.11
C SER A 84 4.70 4.95 -7.70
N GLN A 85 3.76 5.24 -6.83
CA GLN A 85 3.73 4.72 -5.46
C GLN A 85 2.31 4.30 -5.10
N THR A 86 2.18 3.07 -4.59
CA THR A 86 0.96 2.58 -3.96
C THR A 86 1.05 2.76 -2.45
N VAL A 87 0.04 3.41 -1.86
CA VAL A 87 -0.09 3.61 -0.41
C VAL A 87 -1.29 2.81 0.07
N SER A 88 -1.07 1.87 0.99
CA SER A 88 -2.18 1.15 1.61
C SER A 88 -2.84 2.02 2.67
N LEU A 89 -4.15 2.19 2.58
CA LEU A 89 -4.93 2.95 3.57
C LEU A 89 -5.50 2.05 4.65
N LEU A 90 -6.15 0.97 4.21
CA LEU A 90 -6.91 0.10 5.07
C LEU A 90 -6.76 -1.33 4.56
N THR A 91 -6.44 -2.23 5.48
CA THR A 91 -6.57 -3.66 5.27
C THR A 91 -7.33 -4.20 6.46
N GLY A 92 -8.42 -4.92 6.20
CA GLY A 92 -9.26 -5.48 7.24
C GLY A 92 -9.85 -6.81 6.79
N ALA A 93 -10.23 -7.64 7.74
CA ALA A 93 -10.98 -8.86 7.48
C ALA A 93 -12.28 -8.80 8.26
N TYR A 94 -13.38 -9.07 7.57
CA TYR A 94 -14.72 -9.19 8.16
C TYR A 94 -15.10 -10.66 8.18
N HIS A 95 -15.36 -11.21 9.36
CA HIS A 95 -15.76 -12.61 9.55
C HIS A 95 -17.24 -12.68 9.90
N MET A 96 -17.98 -13.52 9.20
CA MET A 96 -19.37 -13.82 9.53
C MET A 96 -19.46 -15.10 10.37
N ASP A 97 -20.66 -15.40 10.87
CA ASP A 97 -20.92 -16.63 11.63
C ASP A 97 -20.52 -17.86 10.81
N VAL A 98 -19.72 -18.73 11.42
CA VAL A 98 -19.34 -20.01 10.81
C VAL A 98 -20.44 -21.04 11.05
N PRO A 99 -20.71 -21.93 10.08
CA PRO A 99 -21.70 -22.98 10.26
C PRO A 99 -21.23 -24.00 11.31
N GLN A 100 -22.20 -24.59 12.04
CA GLN A 100 -21.95 -25.69 13.00
C GLN A 100 -21.26 -26.90 12.37
N TYR A 101 -21.42 -27.06 11.05
CA TYR A 101 -20.74 -28.07 10.27
C TYR A 101 -20.26 -27.46 8.96
N TYR A 102 -18.97 -27.65 8.66
CA TYR A 102 -18.36 -27.29 7.39
C TYR A 102 -17.65 -28.52 6.83
N ASN A 103 -18.08 -28.97 5.66
CA ASN A 103 -17.40 -30.04 4.93
C ASN A 103 -16.70 -29.39 3.72
N GLY A 104 -15.38 -29.26 3.80
CA GLY A 104 -14.56 -28.73 2.71
C GLY A 104 -14.52 -29.67 1.50
N ASN A 105 -13.54 -29.47 0.61
CA ASN A 105 -13.40 -30.13 -0.70
C ASN A 105 -13.21 -31.66 -0.66
N GLY A 106 -14.23 -32.41 -0.25
CA GLY A 106 -14.50 -33.77 -0.74
C GLY A 106 -14.04 -34.97 0.09
N GLU A 107 -13.25 -34.83 1.16
CA GLU A 107 -12.90 -35.96 2.04
C GLU A 107 -13.81 -36.02 3.27
N SER A 108 -14.94 -36.68 3.07
CA SER A 108 -16.06 -36.78 4.01
C SER A 108 -15.78 -37.71 5.20
N SER A 109 -15.77 -37.15 6.40
CA SER A 109 -16.31 -37.85 7.58
C SER A 109 -17.73 -37.32 7.86
N PRO A 110 -18.75 -38.20 8.01
CA PRO A 110 -20.09 -37.75 8.33
C PRO A 110 -20.10 -37.06 9.70
N PRO A 111 -20.92 -36.01 9.89
CA PRO A 111 -21.01 -35.30 11.17
C PRO A 111 -21.47 -36.27 12.26
N SER A 112 -20.69 -36.40 13.34
CA SER A 112 -21.16 -37.04 14.56
C SER A 112 -21.91 -36.01 15.40
N ILE A 113 -23.20 -36.23 15.64
CA ILE A 113 -24.00 -35.43 16.55
C ILE A 113 -23.54 -35.75 17.98
N GLN A 114 -22.98 -34.77 18.69
CA GLN A 114 -22.82 -34.87 20.14
C GLN A 114 -24.19 -34.68 20.78
N LEU A 115 -24.72 -35.76 21.36
CA LEU A 115 -25.87 -35.70 22.24
C LEU A 115 -25.42 -35.09 23.57
N ASP A 116 -25.91 -33.89 23.89
CA ASP A 116 -25.76 -33.33 25.24
C ASP A 116 -26.37 -34.33 26.23
N GLY A 117 -25.54 -34.85 27.14
CA GLY A 117 -25.97 -35.88 28.09
C GLY A 117 -27.16 -35.39 28.92
N GLU A 118 -28.26 -36.13 28.89
CA GLU A 118 -29.45 -35.86 29.70
C GLU A 118 -29.08 -35.66 31.18
N GLU A 119 -29.45 -34.49 31.72
CA GLU A 119 -29.43 -34.24 33.17
C GLU A 119 -30.32 -35.27 33.88
N LYS A 120 -29.70 -36.17 34.65
CA LYS A 120 -30.42 -37.06 35.58
C LYS A 120 -31.07 -36.24 36.70
N LYS A 121 -32.38 -36.01 36.64
CA LYS A 121 -33.22 -35.61 37.79
C LYS A 121 -34.07 -36.79 38.29
N GLU A 122 -33.53 -37.43 39.35
CA GLU A 122 -34.17 -37.89 40.60
C GLU A 122 -35.59 -38.51 40.59
N LYS A 123 -35.71 -39.73 41.14
CA LYS A 123 -36.80 -40.11 42.07
C LYS A 123 -36.31 -41.09 43.15
N GLU A 124 -36.09 -40.53 44.33
CA GLU A 124 -36.18 -41.23 45.61
C GLU A 124 -37.64 -41.68 45.87
N SER A 125 -37.80 -42.70 46.73
CA SER A 125 -39.04 -43.23 47.34
C SER A 125 -39.78 -44.39 46.65
N THR A 126 -39.47 -45.62 47.07
CA THR A 126 -40.44 -46.40 47.86
C THR A 126 -39.73 -47.49 48.66
N LYS A 127 -39.90 -47.40 49.98
CA LYS A 127 -39.37 -48.25 51.05
C LYS A 127 -40.49 -49.18 51.51
N LYS A 128 -40.27 -50.50 51.52
CA LYS A 128 -40.93 -51.56 52.34
C LYS A 128 -40.56 -52.91 51.70
N LYS A 129 -40.15 -53.96 52.41
CA LYS A 129 -40.23 -54.32 53.83
C LYS A 129 -39.23 -55.45 54.05
#